data_AF-A0A956IRP4-F1
#
_entry.id   AF-A0A956IRP4-F1
#
_cell.length_a   1.000
_cell.length_b   1.000
_cell.length_c   1.000
_cell.angle_alpha   90.00
_cell.angle_beta   90.00
_cell.angle_gamma   90.00
#
_symmetry.space_group_name_H-M   'P 1'
#
loop_
_entity.id
_entity.type
_entity.pdbx_description
1 polymer ?
#
loop_
_entity_poly.entity_id
_entity_poly.type
_entity_poly.pdbx_seq_one_letter_code
_entity_poly.pdbx_strand_id
1 'polypeptide(L)'
;MSDEFQLGAGFTQGELSAGLGLGPLEQQYEELFAEALADGVITSEERARLEKAADNLGLNPRRLLELEQAMMAAYESRHAVRIIEHYEDAPASLAPIQVQADGDSGRALLLKRIEQLEARVKELEAELRHAQAQINVEVDLSDLETSVADASEDADAVWRRVRRDPSRPDHLMSLFRVYQAKGDADASWCAAQALACLGHANPEVQKCFDGGKQQGLMAPKHSIDSIGFTEQVAHADEELLTGQIFGVIVPAVLLGKVTGLRRDKKLHVPDPSSKQEPEKSTLSSVRALTWAAAILGLPAPPIYLEKDRDAGYQHIPGIPPLSLLGKRVLSGRSQLELAFDAARHLSWYRPERFIRTLFSSVPDLEDLFLAALTIGSPTLPIAEEMKQRVAPIAKAIAPVLQAEQVDRLRGLFLRFVEEGGRTNLQRWSSGADKTAARAGFVVCADLSTALGRLEAEEGKLGDLGKDLIAYSVSSDYLQLRGRLGIRVG
;
A
#
# COMPACT_ATOMS: atom_id res chain seq x y z
N MET A 1 -12.95 23.65 16.98
CA MET A 1 -13.34 22.47 16.19
C MET A 1 -12.14 21.54 16.25
N SER A 2 -12.27 20.38 16.87
CA SER A 2 -11.19 19.40 16.94
C SER A 2 -10.76 19.03 15.52
N ASP A 3 -9.46 19.05 15.27
CA ASP A 3 -8.89 18.86 13.96
C ASP A 3 -8.81 17.35 13.65
N GLU A 4 -9.90 16.79 13.14
CA GLU A 4 -10.05 15.35 12.89
C GLU A 4 -9.38 14.96 11.54
N PHE A 5 -8.59 13.88 11.48
CA PHE A 5 -7.87 13.44 10.26
C PHE A 5 -6.76 14.40 9.78
N GLN A 6 -5.79 14.67 10.65
CA GLN A 6 -4.57 15.40 10.29
C GLN A 6 -3.41 14.45 9.99
N LEU A 7 -2.55 14.87 9.06
CA LEU A 7 -1.24 14.26 8.84
C LEU A 7 -0.24 14.82 9.86
N GLY A 8 0.82 14.08 10.15
CA GLY A 8 1.88 14.54 11.05
C GLY A 8 2.58 15.80 10.53
N ALA A 9 3.09 16.63 11.45
CA ALA A 9 3.83 17.83 11.07
C ALA A 9 5.03 17.47 10.18
N GLY A 10 5.13 18.13 9.02
CA GLY A 10 6.17 17.85 8.01
C GLY A 10 5.93 16.58 7.20
N PHE A 11 4.67 16.12 7.07
CA PHE A 11 4.33 14.96 6.26
C PHE A 11 4.92 15.05 4.83
N THR A 12 5.69 14.04 4.44
CA THR A 12 6.19 13.91 3.07
C THR A 12 5.30 12.95 2.30
N GLN A 13 4.59 13.48 1.30
CA GLN A 13 3.88 12.66 0.34
C GLN A 13 4.89 12.02 -0.62
N GLY A 14 4.92 10.70 -0.66
CA GLY A 14 5.67 9.94 -1.66
C GLY A 14 5.03 10.03 -3.04
N GLU A 15 5.72 9.48 -4.05
CA GLU A 15 5.16 9.38 -5.39
C GLU A 15 3.82 8.64 -5.36
N LEU A 16 2.80 9.30 -5.90
CA LEU A 16 1.49 8.72 -6.01
C LEU A 16 1.51 7.64 -7.08
N SER A 17 1.23 6.42 -6.65
CA SER A 17 1.32 5.27 -7.53
C SER A 17 0.00 4.56 -7.62
N ALA A 18 -0.23 3.92 -8.76
CA ALA A 18 -1.25 2.89 -8.89
C ALA A 18 -2.70 3.36 -8.61
N GLY A 19 -3.09 4.57 -9.02
CA GLY A 19 -4.52 4.90 -9.17
C GLY A 19 -5.05 4.47 -10.55
N LEU A 20 -6.30 4.02 -10.62
CA LEU A 20 -7.03 3.99 -11.90
C LEU A 20 -7.52 5.40 -12.24
N GLY A 21 -6.65 6.13 -12.89
CA GLY A 21 -6.79 7.54 -13.18
C GLY A 21 -5.43 8.21 -13.17
N LEU A 22 -5.42 9.46 -13.59
CA LEU A 22 -4.26 10.33 -13.56
C LEU A 22 -3.84 10.58 -12.10
N GLY A 23 -2.53 10.68 -11.82
CA GLY A 23 -2.06 11.16 -10.52
C GLY A 23 -2.51 12.62 -10.30
N PRO A 24 -2.43 13.20 -9.09
CA PRO A 24 -3.04 14.51 -8.83
C PRO A 24 -2.32 15.66 -9.54
N LEU A 25 -1.03 15.52 -9.83
CA LEU A 25 -0.32 16.47 -10.69
C LEU A 25 -0.85 16.36 -12.12
N GLU A 26 -1.11 15.13 -12.58
CA GLU A 26 -1.72 14.86 -13.87
C GLU A 26 -3.22 15.25 -13.93
N GLN A 27 -3.95 15.25 -12.81
CA GLN A 27 -5.34 15.76 -12.71
C GLN A 27 -5.39 17.29 -12.74
N GLN A 28 -4.47 17.96 -12.02
CA GLN A 28 -4.32 19.42 -12.12
C GLN A 28 -3.91 19.83 -13.54
N TYR A 29 -3.03 19.04 -14.16
CA TYR A 29 -2.66 19.21 -15.54
C TYR A 29 -3.85 18.97 -16.49
N GLU A 30 -4.68 17.95 -16.25
CA GLU A 30 -5.90 17.67 -17.02
C GLU A 30 -6.86 18.87 -17.01
N GLU A 31 -7.06 19.51 -15.86
CA GLU A 31 -7.93 20.68 -15.75
C GLU A 31 -7.38 21.88 -16.54
N LEU A 32 -6.09 22.18 -16.39
CA LEU A 32 -5.42 23.26 -17.14
C LEU A 32 -5.39 23.00 -18.65
N PHE A 33 -5.15 21.74 -19.04
CA PHE A 33 -5.12 21.33 -20.43
C PHE A 33 -6.53 21.37 -21.05
N ALA A 34 -7.57 20.96 -20.32
CA ALA A 34 -8.96 21.05 -20.77
C ALA A 34 -9.42 22.51 -20.98
N GLU A 35 -8.94 23.44 -20.16
CA GLU A 35 -9.17 24.89 -20.33
C GLU A 35 -8.48 25.44 -21.58
N ALA A 36 -7.20 25.08 -21.80
CA ALA A 36 -6.45 25.47 -22.99
C ALA A 36 -7.01 24.86 -24.29
N LEU A 37 -7.63 23.68 -24.21
CA LEU A 37 -8.25 23.01 -25.34
C LEU A 37 -9.67 23.51 -25.64
N ALA A 38 -10.24 24.43 -24.85
CA ALA A 38 -11.64 24.86 -24.97
C ALA A 38 -11.99 25.40 -26.38
N ASP A 39 -11.06 26.13 -27.00
CA ASP A 39 -11.25 26.78 -28.31
C ASP A 39 -10.64 26.00 -29.49
N GLY A 40 -10.08 24.81 -29.23
CA GLY A 40 -9.62 23.86 -30.25
C GLY A 40 -8.29 24.21 -30.94
N VAL A 41 -7.61 25.26 -30.48
CA VAL A 41 -6.28 25.67 -30.92
C VAL A 41 -5.45 25.99 -29.69
N ILE A 42 -4.39 25.21 -29.43
CA ILE A 42 -3.41 25.56 -28.39
C ILE A 42 -2.45 26.58 -28.99
N THR A 43 -2.43 27.79 -28.43
CA THR A 43 -1.50 28.85 -28.85
C THR A 43 -0.10 28.65 -28.25
N SER A 44 0.92 29.28 -28.83
CA SER A 44 2.30 29.21 -28.32
C SER A 44 2.43 29.77 -26.90
N GLU A 45 1.57 30.70 -26.49
CA GLU A 45 1.55 31.24 -25.14
C GLU A 45 0.90 30.27 -24.14
N GLU A 46 -0.17 29.58 -24.53
CA GLU A 46 -0.81 28.53 -23.72
C GLU A 46 0.08 27.30 -23.60
N ARG A 47 0.78 26.94 -24.67
CA ARG A 47 1.78 25.86 -24.62
C ARG A 47 2.91 26.17 -23.65
N ALA A 48 3.50 27.36 -23.71
CA ALA A 48 4.55 27.76 -22.78
C ALA A 48 4.06 27.80 -21.33
N ARG A 49 2.78 28.07 -21.08
CA ARG A 49 2.16 27.97 -19.75
C ARG A 49 1.97 26.52 -19.31
N LEU A 50 1.53 25.64 -20.21
CA LEU A 50 1.37 24.21 -19.95
C LEU A 50 2.71 23.53 -19.69
N GLU A 51 3.75 23.82 -20.49
CA GLU A 51 5.12 23.32 -20.28
C GLU A 51 5.69 23.83 -18.96
N LYS A 52 5.55 25.12 -18.68
CA LYS A 52 5.96 25.68 -17.39
C LYS A 52 5.17 25.09 -16.22
N ALA A 53 3.89 24.77 -16.40
CA ALA A 53 3.07 24.11 -15.39
C ALA A 53 3.51 22.67 -15.18
N ALA A 54 3.75 21.90 -16.25
CA ALA A 54 4.26 20.54 -16.20
C ALA A 54 5.65 20.46 -15.55
N ASP A 55 6.54 21.40 -15.87
CA ASP A 55 7.86 21.56 -15.26
C ASP A 55 7.76 21.91 -13.77
N ASN A 56 6.88 22.86 -13.41
CA ASN A 56 6.64 23.23 -12.02
C ASN A 56 6.00 22.10 -11.21
N LEU A 57 5.19 21.25 -11.85
CA LEU A 57 4.56 20.08 -11.25
C LEU A 57 5.50 18.85 -11.26
N GLY A 58 6.65 18.91 -11.93
CA GLY A 58 7.63 17.80 -11.98
C GLY A 58 7.11 16.55 -12.67
N LEU A 59 6.19 16.70 -13.63
CA LEU A 59 5.55 15.59 -14.32
C LEU A 59 6.53 14.84 -15.23
N ASN A 60 6.47 13.50 -15.24
CA ASN A 60 7.34 12.69 -16.09
C ASN A 60 7.02 12.97 -17.59
N PRO A 61 7.99 13.39 -18.42
CA PRO A 61 7.74 13.80 -19.79
C PRO A 61 7.06 12.74 -20.66
N ARG A 62 7.33 11.45 -20.39
CA ARG A 62 6.76 10.33 -21.16
C ARG A 62 5.30 10.06 -20.80
N ARG A 63 4.95 10.12 -19.51
CA ARG A 63 3.55 9.97 -19.04
C ARG A 63 2.69 11.17 -19.40
N LEU A 64 3.27 12.38 -19.33
CA LEU A 64 2.60 13.61 -19.73
C LEU A 64 2.21 13.57 -21.21
N LEU A 65 3.12 13.11 -22.07
CA LEU A 65 2.87 12.93 -23.50
C LEU A 65 1.74 11.93 -23.77
N GLU A 66 1.72 10.79 -23.08
CA GLU A 66 0.65 9.78 -23.18
C GLU A 66 -0.71 10.34 -22.74
N LEU A 67 -0.73 11.16 -21.69
CA LEU A 67 -1.91 11.87 -21.20
C LEU A 67 -2.41 12.92 -22.21
N GLU A 68 -1.55 13.83 -22.67
CA GLU A 68 -1.91 14.84 -23.67
C GLU A 68 -2.43 14.22 -24.96
N GLN A 69 -1.80 13.14 -25.43
CA GLN A 69 -2.26 12.41 -26.61
C GLN A 69 -3.63 11.76 -26.40
N ALA A 70 -3.91 11.20 -25.23
CA ALA A 70 -5.23 10.66 -24.90
C ALA A 70 -6.30 11.78 -24.85
N MET A 71 -5.97 12.94 -24.30
CA MET A 71 -6.85 14.11 -24.22
C MET A 71 -7.12 14.73 -25.59
N MET A 72 -6.06 14.93 -26.40
CA MET A 72 -6.16 15.38 -27.78
C MET A 72 -6.92 14.39 -28.65
N ALA A 73 -6.69 13.08 -28.52
CA ALA A 73 -7.46 12.07 -29.26
C ALA A 73 -8.95 12.04 -28.86
N ALA A 74 -9.26 12.25 -27.58
CA ALA A 74 -10.64 12.38 -27.10
C ALA A 74 -11.30 13.68 -27.60
N TYR A 75 -10.54 14.77 -27.72
CA TYR A 75 -11.00 16.04 -28.25
C TYR A 75 -11.11 16.04 -29.78
N GLU A 76 -10.15 15.47 -30.51
CA GLU A 76 -10.15 15.22 -31.95
C GLU A 76 -11.26 14.25 -32.37
N SER A 77 -11.57 13.24 -31.56
CA SER A 77 -12.73 12.38 -31.76
C SER A 77 -14.06 13.13 -31.59
N ARG A 78 -14.08 14.19 -30.76
CA ARG A 78 -15.24 15.08 -30.58
C ARG A 78 -15.28 16.26 -31.56
N HIS A 79 -14.13 16.73 -32.09
CA HIS A 79 -13.98 18.03 -32.77
C HIS A 79 -13.07 18.05 -34.04
N ALA A 80 -12.41 16.95 -34.39
CA ALA A 80 -11.74 16.65 -35.67
C ALA A 80 -10.60 17.59 -36.18
N VAL A 81 -9.58 17.94 -35.37
CA VAL A 81 -8.39 18.73 -35.82
C VAL A 81 -7.09 18.36 -35.07
N ARG A 82 -5.96 18.22 -35.79
CA ARG A 82 -4.66 17.64 -35.32
C ARG A 82 -3.58 18.69 -34.95
N ILE A 83 -2.89 18.50 -33.82
CA ILE A 83 -1.85 19.42 -33.28
C ILE A 83 -0.44 18.76 -33.28
N ILE A 84 0.64 19.52 -33.52
CA ILE A 84 2.03 19.03 -33.62
C ILE A 84 3.00 19.97 -32.89
N GLU A 85 3.89 19.43 -32.05
CA GLU A 85 5.05 20.15 -31.51
C GLU A 85 6.32 19.26 -31.33
N HIS A 86 7.49 19.90 -31.25
CA HIS A 86 8.85 19.32 -31.35
C HIS A 86 9.73 19.62 -30.10
N TYR A 87 10.62 18.69 -29.73
CA TYR A 87 11.56 18.75 -28.59
C TYR A 87 12.98 18.34 -29.00
N GLU A 88 14.00 18.81 -28.26
CA GLU A 88 15.32 18.14 -28.12
C GLU A 88 16.01 18.52 -26.79
N ASP A 89 16.67 17.54 -26.15
CA ASP A 89 17.07 17.47 -24.73
C ASP A 89 18.59 17.58 -24.47
N ALA A 90 18.94 17.84 -23.20
CA ALA A 90 20.28 18.05 -22.62
C ALA A 90 21.21 16.82 -22.57
N PRO A 91 22.50 16.99 -22.22
CA PRO A 91 22.99 16.23 -21.06
C PRO A 91 24.10 16.88 -20.19
N ALA A 92 24.29 16.25 -19.03
CA ALA A 92 25.20 16.57 -17.92
C ALA A 92 26.64 16.04 -18.09
N SER A 93 27.58 16.52 -17.26
CA SER A 93 28.63 15.65 -16.69
C SER A 93 29.37 16.30 -15.51
N LEU A 94 29.65 15.45 -14.51
CA LEU A 94 30.41 15.65 -13.27
C LEU A 94 31.94 15.59 -13.51
N ALA A 95 32.74 16.10 -12.55
CA ALA A 95 33.94 15.48 -11.93
C ALA A 95 34.73 16.54 -11.09
N PRO A 96 35.89 16.24 -10.47
CA PRO A 96 36.04 15.65 -9.13
C PRO A 96 36.96 16.49 -8.19
N ILE A 97 37.04 16.12 -6.90
CA ILE A 97 37.96 16.69 -5.90
C ILE A 97 38.94 15.60 -5.44
N GLN A 98 40.25 15.90 -5.45
CA GLN A 98 41.31 15.08 -4.84
C GLN A 98 42.19 15.96 -3.95
N VAL A 99 42.40 15.53 -2.70
CA VAL A 99 43.30 16.16 -1.70
C VAL A 99 44.47 15.21 -1.43
N GLN A 100 45.66 15.81 -1.39
CA GLN A 100 46.98 15.18 -1.20
C GLN A 100 47.13 14.57 0.20
N ALA A 101 47.77 13.40 0.28
CA ALA A 101 48.26 12.80 1.52
C ALA A 101 49.76 12.54 1.37
N ASP A 102 50.55 13.11 2.28
CA ASP A 102 52.00 12.99 2.35
C ASP A 102 52.40 12.56 3.78
N GLY A 103 53.42 11.71 3.89
CA GLY A 103 54.32 11.68 5.05
C GLY A 103 53.97 10.85 6.30
N ASP A 104 54.38 9.57 6.25
CA ASP A 104 55.02 8.76 7.30
C ASP A 104 55.19 9.35 8.73
N SER A 105 54.08 9.52 9.47
CA SER A 105 54.13 9.92 10.89
C SER A 105 53.07 9.28 11.81
N GLY A 106 52.34 8.26 11.34
CA GLY A 106 51.31 7.56 12.12
C GLY A 106 51.67 6.14 12.62
N ARG A 107 52.65 5.47 11.99
CA ARG A 107 52.91 4.04 12.26
C ARG A 107 53.73 3.78 13.52
N ALA A 108 54.50 4.77 14.00
CA ALA A 108 55.30 4.66 15.23
C ALA A 108 54.50 5.01 16.51
N LEU A 109 53.42 5.80 16.38
CA LEU A 109 52.57 6.21 17.50
C LEU A 109 51.51 5.14 17.86
N LEU A 110 51.08 4.35 16.87
CA LEU A 110 50.13 3.25 17.05
C LEU A 110 50.75 2.05 17.77
N LEU A 111 52.03 1.74 17.51
CA LEU A 111 52.72 0.62 18.15
C LEU A 111 52.94 0.84 19.66
N LYS A 112 53.22 2.08 20.08
CA LYS A 112 53.37 2.44 21.50
C LYS A 112 52.02 2.45 22.26
N ARG A 113 50.91 2.62 21.55
CA ARG A 113 49.56 2.60 22.12
C ARG A 113 49.03 1.19 22.35
N ILE A 114 49.40 0.25 21.48
CA ILE A 114 49.06 -1.18 21.62
C ILE A 114 49.68 -1.76 22.88
N GLU A 115 50.96 -1.46 23.13
CA GLU A 115 51.69 -1.96 24.31
C GLU A 115 51.10 -1.43 25.64
N GLN A 116 50.62 -0.18 25.66
CA GLN A 116 49.92 0.40 26.82
C GLN A 116 48.54 -0.22 27.07
N LEU A 117 47.84 -0.62 26.01
CA LEU A 117 46.51 -1.22 26.11
C LEU A 117 46.60 -2.68 26.56
N GLU A 118 47.59 -3.43 26.09
CA GLU A 118 47.83 -4.82 26.51
C GLU A 118 48.19 -4.92 28.01
N ALA A 119 48.96 -3.97 28.54
CA ALA A 119 49.25 -3.90 29.97
C ALA A 119 48.00 -3.64 30.83
N ARG A 120 47.08 -2.81 30.34
CA ARG A 120 45.83 -2.47 31.04
C ARG A 120 44.82 -3.62 31.02
N VAL A 121 44.76 -4.41 29.95
CA VAL A 121 43.91 -5.60 29.87
C VAL A 121 44.32 -6.62 30.93
N LYS A 122 45.62 -6.83 31.12
CA LYS A 122 46.14 -7.81 32.07
C LYS A 122 45.90 -7.44 33.54
N GLU A 123 45.87 -6.14 33.85
CA GLU A 123 45.53 -5.60 35.18
C GLU A 123 44.03 -5.77 35.47
N LEU A 124 43.17 -5.45 34.49
CA LEU A 124 41.72 -5.65 34.59
C LEU A 124 41.32 -7.13 34.71
N GLU A 125 42.06 -8.04 34.07
CA GLU A 125 41.88 -9.49 34.23
C GLU A 125 42.25 -10.02 35.64
N ALA A 126 43.13 -9.31 36.36
CA ALA A 126 43.47 -9.66 37.75
C ALA A 126 42.41 -9.11 38.73
N GLU A 127 41.90 -7.90 38.49
CA GLU A 127 40.79 -7.32 39.25
C GLU A 127 39.48 -8.12 39.07
N LEU A 128 39.21 -8.60 37.85
CA LEU A 128 38.04 -9.45 37.57
C LEU A 128 38.08 -10.78 38.35
N ARG A 129 39.25 -11.42 38.44
CA ARG A 129 39.44 -12.66 39.21
C ARG A 129 39.27 -12.43 40.71
N HIS A 130 39.64 -11.26 41.21
CA HIS A 130 39.50 -10.94 42.64
C HIS A 130 38.06 -10.61 43.03
N ALA A 131 37.30 -9.98 42.12
CA ALA A 131 35.86 -9.72 42.27
C ALA A 131 35.01 -11.01 42.16
N GLN A 132 35.39 -11.94 41.28
CA GLN A 132 34.73 -13.25 41.12
C GLN A 132 34.87 -14.16 42.37
N ALA A 133 35.92 -13.97 43.19
CA ALA A 133 36.12 -14.73 44.43
C ALA A 133 35.31 -14.19 45.63
N GLN A 134 34.72 -12.99 45.54
CA GLN A 134 33.92 -12.36 46.62
C GLN A 134 32.40 -12.50 46.44
N ILE A 135 31.93 -13.21 45.42
CA ILE A 135 30.51 -13.40 45.15
C ILE A 135 30.18 -14.87 45.28
N ASN A 136 30.05 -15.34 46.52
CA ASN A 136 29.15 -16.44 46.85
C ASN A 136 27.87 -15.83 47.45
N VAL A 137 27.29 -14.90 46.69
CA VAL A 137 25.87 -14.59 46.76
C VAL A 137 25.28 -15.43 45.65
N GLU A 138 24.46 -16.41 46.00
CA GLU A 138 23.62 -17.12 45.04
C GLU A 138 22.63 -16.09 44.47
N VAL A 139 23.10 -15.34 43.46
CA VAL A 139 22.24 -14.48 42.66
C VAL A 139 21.45 -15.45 41.81
N ASP A 140 20.14 -15.46 41.99
CA ASP A 140 19.23 -16.22 41.13
C ASP A 140 19.34 -15.65 39.70
N LEU A 141 20.19 -16.27 38.89
CA LEU A 141 20.39 -15.93 37.49
C LEU A 141 19.34 -16.58 36.60
N SER A 142 18.36 -17.31 37.13
CA SER A 142 17.35 -17.99 36.31
C SER A 142 16.55 -17.02 35.45
N ASP A 143 16.22 -15.83 35.98
CA ASP A 143 15.58 -14.76 35.23
C ASP A 143 16.50 -14.18 34.13
N LEU A 144 17.81 -14.07 34.40
CA LEU A 144 18.78 -13.58 33.41
C LEU A 144 19.04 -14.63 32.33
N GLU A 145 19.16 -15.91 32.69
CA GLU A 145 19.30 -17.04 31.77
C GLU A 145 18.06 -17.19 30.88
N THR A 146 16.86 -17.02 31.45
CA THR A 146 15.59 -17.03 30.70
C THR A 146 15.54 -15.83 29.74
N SER A 147 15.92 -14.63 30.21
CA SER A 147 15.96 -13.44 29.36
C SER A 147 16.99 -13.55 28.23
N VAL A 148 18.16 -14.17 28.48
CA VAL A 148 19.19 -14.41 27.45
C VAL A 148 18.70 -15.46 26.44
N ALA A 149 18.03 -16.52 26.91
CA ALA A 149 17.42 -17.53 26.04
C ALA A 149 16.33 -16.92 25.15
N ASP A 150 15.42 -16.13 25.71
CA ASP A 150 14.36 -15.43 24.97
C ASP A 150 14.95 -14.41 23.96
N ALA A 151 15.98 -13.66 24.34
CA ALA A 151 16.67 -12.73 23.43
C ALA A 151 17.35 -13.45 22.25
N SER A 152 17.81 -14.69 22.48
CA SER A 152 18.45 -15.53 21.46
C SER A 152 17.45 -16.20 20.50
N GLU A 153 16.15 -16.24 20.86
CA GLU A 153 15.12 -16.84 20.01
C GLU A 153 14.89 -15.98 18.75
N ASP A 154 14.78 -16.65 17.60
CA ASP A 154 14.43 -16.02 16.33
C ASP A 154 12.95 -15.60 16.33
N ALA A 155 12.70 -14.30 16.32
CA ALA A 155 11.35 -13.74 16.33
C ALA A 155 10.55 -14.19 15.09
N ASP A 156 11.19 -14.35 13.92
CA ASP A 156 10.52 -14.80 12.70
C ASP A 156 10.11 -16.28 12.81
N ALA A 157 10.87 -17.10 13.53
CA ALA A 157 10.49 -18.48 13.84
C ALA A 157 9.28 -18.54 14.77
N VAL A 158 9.23 -17.67 15.78
CA VAL A 158 8.06 -17.57 16.67
C VAL A 158 6.85 -17.06 15.90
N TRP A 159 7.01 -16.01 15.09
CA TRP A 159 5.95 -15.46 14.25
C TRP A 159 5.37 -16.49 13.28
N ARG A 160 6.20 -17.37 12.68
CA ARG A 160 5.71 -18.48 11.85
C ARG A 160 4.73 -19.41 12.59
N ARG A 161 4.85 -19.56 13.92
CA ARG A 161 3.86 -20.28 14.74
C ARG A 161 2.58 -19.45 14.93
N VAL A 162 2.70 -18.15 15.20
CA VAL A 162 1.56 -17.22 15.27
C VAL A 162 0.78 -17.24 13.96
N ARG A 163 1.44 -17.12 12.81
CA ARG A 163 0.77 -17.14 11.49
C ARG A 163 -0.03 -18.43 11.23
N ARG A 164 0.43 -19.57 11.74
CA ARG A 164 -0.28 -20.86 11.57
C ARG A 164 -1.51 -20.96 12.45
N ASP A 165 -1.47 -20.41 13.66
CA ASP A 165 -2.61 -20.38 14.58
C ASP A 165 -2.63 -19.04 15.35
N PRO A 166 -3.20 -17.98 14.73
CA PRO A 166 -3.17 -16.61 15.27
C PRO A 166 -4.02 -16.44 16.53
N SER A 167 -4.94 -17.38 16.77
CA SER A 167 -5.81 -17.40 17.95
C SER A 167 -5.14 -17.96 19.20
N ARG A 168 -3.94 -18.55 19.10
CA ARG A 168 -3.22 -19.11 20.26
C ARG A 168 -2.53 -17.99 21.04
N PRO A 169 -2.95 -17.69 22.27
CA PRO A 169 -2.29 -16.67 23.08
C PRO A 169 -0.85 -17.04 23.44
N ASP A 170 -0.54 -18.33 23.59
CA ASP A 170 0.81 -18.80 23.96
C ASP A 170 1.88 -18.37 22.93
N HIS A 171 1.57 -18.46 21.63
CA HIS A 171 2.51 -18.06 20.58
C HIS A 171 2.76 -16.55 20.60
N LEU A 172 1.72 -15.75 20.85
CA LEU A 172 1.82 -14.30 20.97
C LEU A 172 2.56 -13.88 22.25
N MET A 173 2.35 -14.61 23.35
CA MET A 173 3.06 -14.38 24.61
C MET A 173 4.56 -14.70 24.47
N SER A 174 4.92 -15.79 23.79
CA SER A 174 6.33 -16.06 23.44
C SER A 174 6.91 -14.91 22.64
N LEU A 175 6.21 -14.43 21.61
CA LEU A 175 6.68 -13.33 20.77
C LEU A 175 6.84 -12.01 21.56
N PHE A 176 5.91 -11.72 22.47
CA PHE A 176 5.98 -10.58 23.39
C PHE A 176 7.24 -10.62 24.27
N ARG A 177 7.58 -11.78 24.85
CA ARG A 177 8.79 -11.98 25.67
C ARG A 177 10.06 -11.80 24.85
N VAL A 178 10.12 -12.37 23.65
CA VAL A 178 11.25 -12.19 22.72
C VAL A 178 11.48 -10.71 22.41
N TYR A 179 10.42 -9.94 22.13
CA TYR A 179 10.56 -8.51 21.86
C TYR A 179 10.97 -7.70 23.10
N GLN A 180 10.45 -8.04 24.29
CA GLN A 180 10.88 -7.40 25.52
C GLN A 180 12.36 -7.66 25.81
N ALA A 181 12.80 -8.91 25.68
CA ALA A 181 14.19 -9.30 25.90
C ALA A 181 15.15 -8.61 24.92
N LYS A 182 14.67 -8.28 23.71
CA LYS A 182 15.40 -7.49 22.70
C LYS A 182 15.31 -5.98 22.91
N GLY A 183 14.48 -5.51 23.84
CA GLY A 183 14.24 -4.09 24.09
C GLY A 183 13.47 -3.36 22.99
N ASP A 184 12.73 -4.08 22.14
CA ASP A 184 11.93 -3.49 21.06
C ASP A 184 10.54 -3.08 21.58
N ALA A 185 10.43 -1.83 22.06
CA ALA A 185 9.22 -1.31 22.68
C ALA A 185 8.00 -1.31 21.75
N ASP A 186 8.16 -0.98 20.47
CA ASP A 186 7.05 -0.94 19.49
C ASP A 186 6.55 -2.37 19.19
N ALA A 187 7.47 -3.32 19.02
CA ALA A 187 7.13 -4.71 18.77
C ALA A 187 6.48 -5.38 19.99
N SER A 188 6.99 -5.13 21.19
CA SER A 188 6.35 -5.56 22.44
C SER A 188 4.94 -4.97 22.57
N TRP A 189 4.75 -3.69 22.25
CA TRP A 189 3.43 -3.06 22.29
C TRP A 189 2.45 -3.67 21.29
N CYS A 190 2.89 -3.95 20.05
CA CYS A 190 2.06 -4.61 19.05
C CYS A 190 1.62 -6.02 19.49
N ALA A 191 2.55 -6.81 20.06
CA ALA A 191 2.22 -8.12 20.61
C ALA A 191 1.26 -8.02 21.80
N ALA A 192 1.42 -7.00 22.65
CA ALA A 192 0.51 -6.73 23.75
C ALA A 192 -0.89 -6.34 23.29
N GLN A 193 -1.01 -5.52 22.24
CA GLN A 193 -2.29 -5.17 21.62
C GLN A 193 -3.02 -6.42 21.09
N ALA A 194 -2.31 -7.33 20.41
CA ALA A 194 -2.88 -8.57 19.92
C ALA A 194 -3.39 -9.47 21.08
N LEU A 195 -2.59 -9.63 22.15
CA LEU A 195 -2.99 -10.39 23.34
C LEU A 195 -4.20 -9.76 24.05
N ALA A 196 -4.26 -8.44 24.15
CA ALA A 196 -5.39 -7.72 24.73
C ALA A 196 -6.67 -7.92 23.90
N CYS A 197 -6.58 -7.86 22.57
CA CYS A 197 -7.72 -8.13 21.68
C CYS A 197 -8.27 -9.56 21.80
N LEU A 198 -7.39 -10.53 22.09
CA LEU A 198 -7.80 -11.92 22.37
C LEU A 198 -8.33 -12.12 23.79
N GLY A 199 -8.25 -11.12 24.67
CA GLY A 199 -8.65 -11.23 26.08
C GLY A 199 -7.64 -11.96 26.96
N HIS A 200 -6.38 -12.04 26.54
CA HIS A 200 -5.29 -12.76 27.21
C HIS A 200 -4.16 -11.83 27.69
N ALA A 201 -4.48 -10.58 28.03
CA ALA A 201 -3.53 -9.65 28.64
C ALA A 201 -3.41 -9.91 30.16
N ASN A 202 -2.25 -10.41 30.59
CA ASN A 202 -1.89 -10.42 32.01
C ASN A 202 -1.53 -8.99 32.48
N PRO A 203 -1.29 -8.72 33.78
CA PRO A 203 -1.01 -7.37 34.27
C PRO A 203 0.17 -6.67 33.59
N GLU A 204 1.19 -7.43 33.21
CA GLU A 204 2.38 -6.93 32.53
C GLU A 204 2.08 -6.52 31.07
N VAL A 205 1.41 -7.40 30.32
CA VAL A 205 0.95 -7.16 28.96
C VAL A 205 -0.01 -5.97 28.94
N GLN A 206 -0.95 -5.90 29.88
CA GLN A 206 -1.90 -4.81 29.99
C GLN A 206 -1.18 -3.47 30.23
N LYS A 207 -0.19 -3.45 31.15
CA LYS A 207 0.63 -2.27 31.40
C LYS A 207 1.42 -1.83 30.15
N CYS A 208 2.00 -2.78 29.41
CA CYS A 208 2.69 -2.49 28.15
C CYS A 208 1.73 -1.88 27.12
N PHE A 209 0.57 -2.50 26.92
CA PHE A 209 -0.44 -2.02 25.98
C PHE A 209 -0.95 -0.62 26.33
N ASP A 210 -1.32 -0.39 27.59
CA ASP A 210 -1.83 0.91 28.07
C ASP A 210 -0.76 2.01 27.97
N GLY A 211 0.51 1.67 28.18
CA GLY A 211 1.63 2.62 28.09
C GLY A 211 1.89 3.17 26.68
N GLY A 212 1.58 2.40 25.63
CA GLY A 212 1.76 2.80 24.24
C GLY A 212 0.49 3.21 23.51
N LYS A 213 -0.67 3.13 24.17
CA LYS A 213 -1.97 3.38 23.55
C LYS A 213 -2.12 4.85 23.14
N GLN A 214 -2.20 5.11 21.83
CA GLN A 214 -2.50 6.43 21.31
C GLN A 214 -3.98 6.77 21.48
N GLN A 215 -4.28 8.05 21.78
CA GLN A 215 -5.65 8.55 21.83
C GLN A 215 -6.03 9.13 20.47
N GLY A 216 -6.97 8.48 19.77
CA GLY A 216 -7.48 8.94 18.48
C GLY A 216 -6.67 8.43 17.29
N LEU A 217 -6.69 9.18 16.20
CA LEU A 217 -6.00 8.83 14.95
C LEU A 217 -4.48 8.97 15.08
N MET A 218 -3.75 8.11 14.37
CA MET A 218 -2.31 8.25 14.22
C MET A 218 -1.92 9.55 13.49
N ALA A 219 -0.69 10.01 13.70
CA ALA A 219 -0.11 11.16 13.00
C ALA A 219 1.09 10.70 12.12
N PRO A 220 0.85 10.13 10.93
CA PRO A 220 1.92 9.63 10.06
C PRO A 220 2.79 10.76 9.56
N LYS A 221 4.08 10.48 9.38
CA LYS A 221 5.07 11.42 8.81
C LYS A 221 5.37 11.16 7.32
N HIS A 222 5.05 9.97 6.84
CA HIS A 222 5.33 9.55 5.46
C HIS A 222 4.14 8.76 4.91
N SER A 223 3.97 8.77 3.59
CA SER A 223 3.07 7.85 2.90
C SER A 223 3.72 6.49 2.67
N ILE A 224 2.90 5.49 2.35
CA ILE A 224 3.31 4.20 1.85
C ILE A 224 3.56 4.33 0.35
N ASP A 225 4.75 3.98 -0.11
CA ASP A 225 5.09 3.93 -1.53
C ASP A 225 4.64 2.60 -2.17
N SER A 226 4.81 2.46 -3.49
CA SER A 226 4.43 1.23 -4.21
C SER A 226 5.09 -0.02 -3.64
N ILE A 227 6.39 0.08 -3.34
CA ILE A 227 7.21 -1.04 -2.88
C ILE A 227 6.79 -1.42 -1.47
N GLY A 228 6.66 -0.45 -0.55
CA GLY A 228 6.15 -0.68 0.79
C GLY A 228 4.75 -1.29 0.79
N PHE A 229 3.86 -0.87 -0.12
CA PHE A 229 2.55 -1.50 -0.24
C PHE A 229 2.67 -2.98 -0.66
N THR A 230 3.43 -3.28 -1.72
CA THR A 230 3.58 -4.65 -2.23
C THR A 230 4.34 -5.58 -1.29
N GLU A 231 5.39 -5.09 -0.62
CA GLU A 231 6.24 -5.91 0.25
C GLU A 231 5.68 -6.01 1.66
N GLN A 232 5.07 -4.94 2.19
CA GLN A 232 4.74 -4.84 3.61
C GLN A 232 3.25 -4.81 3.92
N VAL A 233 2.38 -4.53 2.95
CA VAL A 233 0.91 -4.52 3.16
C VAL A 233 0.25 -5.71 2.46
N ALA A 234 0.69 -6.04 1.23
CA ALA A 234 0.10 -7.12 0.46
C ALA A 234 0.26 -8.48 1.12
N HIS A 235 -0.82 -9.25 1.10
CA HIS A 235 -0.82 -10.63 1.56
C HIS A 235 -0.13 -11.51 0.50
N ALA A 236 0.72 -12.45 0.93
CA ALA A 236 1.48 -13.32 0.01
C ALA A 236 0.62 -14.17 -0.95
N ASP A 237 -0.62 -14.47 -0.57
CA ASP A 237 -1.60 -15.15 -1.43
C ASP A 237 -2.10 -14.27 -2.59
N GLU A 238 -2.01 -12.94 -2.48
CA GLU A 238 -2.27 -11.99 -3.55
C GLU A 238 -1.06 -11.94 -4.51
N GLU A 239 -0.89 -13.02 -5.26
CA GLU A 239 0.18 -13.20 -6.24
C GLU A 239 0.36 -11.97 -7.15
N LEU A 240 1.58 -11.41 -7.12
CA LEU A 240 1.92 -10.17 -7.81
C LEU A 240 1.75 -10.28 -9.32
N LEU A 241 2.20 -11.39 -9.93
CA LEU A 241 2.14 -11.58 -11.38
C LEU A 241 0.70 -11.62 -11.89
N THR A 242 -0.18 -12.28 -11.16
CA THR A 242 -1.63 -12.30 -11.43
C THR A 242 -2.22 -10.89 -11.38
N GLY A 243 -1.87 -10.13 -10.34
CA GLY A 243 -2.27 -8.73 -10.23
C GLY A 243 -1.74 -7.88 -11.39
N GLN A 244 -0.48 -8.06 -11.79
CA GLN A 244 0.11 -7.35 -12.93
C GLN A 244 -0.63 -7.63 -14.24
N ILE A 245 -1.03 -8.88 -14.50
CA ILE A 245 -1.82 -9.25 -15.69
C ILE A 245 -3.18 -8.55 -15.66
N PHE A 246 -3.90 -8.59 -14.53
CA PHE A 246 -5.15 -7.85 -14.39
C PHE A 246 -4.96 -6.34 -14.57
N GLY A 247 -3.92 -5.78 -13.97
CA GLY A 247 -3.61 -4.35 -14.06
C GLY A 247 -3.45 -3.83 -15.48
N VAL A 248 -2.98 -4.66 -16.42
CA VAL A 248 -2.90 -4.29 -17.84
C VAL A 248 -4.27 -4.24 -18.51
N ILE A 249 -5.16 -5.20 -18.22
CA ILE A 249 -6.46 -5.29 -18.90
C ILE A 249 -7.58 -4.48 -18.23
N VAL A 250 -7.44 -4.13 -16.95
CA VAL A 250 -8.49 -3.46 -16.17
C VAL A 250 -9.02 -2.18 -16.83
N PRO A 251 -8.21 -1.26 -17.38
CA PRO A 251 -8.73 -0.07 -18.05
C PRO A 251 -9.66 -0.40 -19.23
N ALA A 252 -9.29 -1.39 -20.05
CA ALA A 252 -10.11 -1.85 -21.17
C ALA A 252 -11.40 -2.54 -20.70
N VAL A 253 -11.30 -3.37 -19.65
CA VAL A 253 -12.46 -4.05 -19.06
C VAL A 253 -13.43 -3.05 -18.44
N LEU A 254 -12.93 -2.04 -17.74
CA LEU A 254 -13.72 -0.95 -17.18
C LEU A 254 -14.46 -0.17 -18.28
N LEU A 255 -13.78 0.20 -19.36
CA LEU A 255 -14.41 0.86 -20.51
C LEU A 255 -15.54 0.00 -21.10
N GLY A 256 -15.29 -1.31 -21.28
CA GLY A 256 -16.30 -2.25 -21.75
C GLY A 256 -17.51 -2.34 -20.81
N LYS A 257 -17.27 -2.42 -19.49
CA LYS A 257 -18.32 -2.46 -18.46
C LYS A 257 -19.16 -1.19 -18.47
N VAL A 258 -18.53 -0.01 -18.49
CA VAL A 258 -19.20 1.29 -18.53
C VAL A 258 -20.04 1.42 -19.81
N THR A 259 -19.50 1.02 -20.95
CA THR A 259 -20.21 1.05 -22.24
C THR A 259 -21.43 0.13 -22.24
N GLY A 260 -21.29 -1.09 -21.72
CA GLY A 260 -22.39 -2.04 -21.58
C GLY A 260 -23.49 -1.52 -20.64
N LEU A 261 -23.11 -1.04 -19.46
CA LEU A 261 -24.05 -0.45 -18.50
C LEU A 261 -24.78 0.77 -19.10
N ARG A 262 -24.10 1.61 -19.88
CA ARG A 262 -24.71 2.77 -20.54
C ARG A 262 -25.72 2.33 -21.60
N ARG A 263 -25.35 1.39 -22.47
CA ARG A 263 -26.23 0.83 -23.50
C ARG A 263 -27.50 0.25 -22.89
N ASP A 264 -27.35 -0.47 -21.79
CA ASP A 264 -28.45 -1.14 -21.09
C ASP A 264 -29.22 -0.19 -20.14
N LYS A 265 -28.88 1.11 -20.10
CA LYS A 265 -29.44 2.15 -19.22
C LYS A 265 -29.35 1.80 -17.72
N LYS A 266 -28.30 1.09 -17.33
CA LYS A 266 -27.98 0.67 -15.96
C LYS A 266 -26.76 1.38 -15.38
N LEU A 267 -26.08 2.23 -16.15
CA LEU A 267 -24.96 3.01 -15.65
C LEU A 267 -25.47 4.03 -14.63
N HIS A 268 -24.99 3.92 -13.39
CA HIS A 268 -25.28 4.90 -12.36
C HIS A 268 -24.50 6.18 -12.63
N VAL A 269 -25.20 7.31 -12.69
CA VAL A 269 -24.60 8.64 -12.87
C VAL A 269 -25.03 9.49 -11.67
N PRO A 270 -24.13 9.76 -10.71
CA PRO A 270 -24.45 10.63 -9.58
C PRO A 270 -24.83 12.04 -10.03
N ASP A 271 -25.65 12.73 -9.21
CA ASP A 271 -25.95 14.15 -9.42
C ASP A 271 -24.65 14.98 -9.32
N PRO A 272 -24.29 15.79 -10.34
CA PRO A 272 -23.10 16.65 -10.29
C PRO A 272 -23.03 17.56 -9.08
N SER A 273 -24.17 18.03 -8.56
CA SER A 273 -24.25 18.88 -7.36
C SER A 273 -23.89 18.14 -6.07
N SER A 274 -23.89 16.81 -6.09
CA SER A 274 -23.48 15.97 -4.96
C SER A 274 -21.97 15.71 -4.90
N LYS A 275 -21.20 16.17 -5.90
CA LYS A 275 -19.74 16.10 -5.93
C LYS A 275 -19.18 16.85 -4.72
N GLN A 276 -18.24 16.21 -4.01
CA GLN A 276 -17.57 16.80 -2.87
C GLN A 276 -16.26 17.45 -3.30
N GLU A 277 -15.95 18.59 -2.68
CA GLU A 277 -14.63 19.22 -2.73
C GLU A 277 -13.91 18.89 -1.41
N PRO A 278 -12.95 17.93 -1.41
CA PRO A 278 -12.32 17.46 -0.19
C PRO A 278 -11.78 18.55 0.73
N GLU A 279 -11.12 19.56 0.16
CA GLU A 279 -10.49 20.66 0.89
C GLU A 279 -11.50 21.55 1.63
N LYS A 280 -12.75 21.57 1.16
CA LYS A 280 -13.83 22.38 1.74
C LYS A 280 -14.84 21.55 2.55
N SER A 281 -14.73 20.22 2.51
CA SER A 281 -15.72 19.34 3.13
C SER A 281 -15.53 19.23 4.64
N THR A 282 -16.60 19.44 5.39
CA THR A 282 -16.62 19.22 6.85
C THR A 282 -17.04 17.79 7.22
N LEU A 283 -17.34 16.94 6.24
CA LEU A 283 -17.80 15.57 6.49
C LEU A 283 -16.62 14.68 6.86
N SER A 284 -16.65 14.07 8.06
CA SER A 284 -15.59 13.20 8.56
C SER A 284 -15.29 12.02 7.62
N SER A 285 -16.29 11.50 6.88
CA SER A 285 -16.07 10.43 5.90
C SER A 285 -15.37 10.89 4.62
N VAL A 286 -15.60 12.12 4.17
CA VAL A 286 -14.85 12.71 3.05
C VAL A 286 -13.40 12.94 3.47
N ARG A 287 -13.19 13.53 4.66
CA ARG A 287 -11.86 13.76 5.24
C ARG A 287 -11.10 12.46 5.48
N ALA A 288 -11.79 11.41 5.98
CA ALA A 288 -11.20 10.08 6.18
C ALA A 288 -10.70 9.47 4.86
N LEU A 289 -11.48 9.60 3.78
CA LEU A 289 -11.09 9.11 2.46
C LEU A 289 -9.82 9.82 1.97
N THR A 290 -9.76 11.15 2.03
CA THR A 290 -8.60 11.89 1.53
C THR A 290 -7.37 11.71 2.40
N TRP A 291 -7.56 11.61 3.71
CA TRP A 291 -6.49 11.29 4.66
C TRP A 291 -5.91 9.89 4.43
N ALA A 292 -6.77 8.88 4.26
CA ALA A 292 -6.35 7.53 3.92
C ALA A 292 -5.65 7.47 2.54
N ALA A 293 -6.13 8.21 1.54
CA ALA A 293 -5.49 8.28 0.22
C ALA A 293 -4.07 8.82 0.30
N ALA A 294 -3.86 9.89 1.07
CA ALA A 294 -2.53 10.46 1.31
C ALA A 294 -1.58 9.45 1.97
N ILE A 295 -2.04 8.71 2.99
CA ILE A 295 -1.23 7.70 3.69
C ILE A 295 -0.92 6.52 2.77
N LEU A 296 -1.88 6.05 1.98
CA LEU A 296 -1.70 4.91 1.08
C LEU A 296 -0.91 5.22 -0.20
N GLY A 297 -0.53 6.49 -0.41
CA GLY A 297 0.15 6.92 -1.63
C GLY A 297 -0.74 6.81 -2.87
N LEU A 298 -2.06 7.00 -2.71
CA LEU A 298 -3.04 6.89 -3.79
C LEU A 298 -3.68 8.26 -4.10
N PRO A 299 -4.02 8.53 -5.38
CA PRO A 299 -4.90 9.67 -5.68
C PRO A 299 -6.29 9.43 -5.09
N ALA A 300 -6.91 10.49 -4.57
CA ALA A 300 -8.30 10.43 -4.15
C ALA A 300 -9.20 10.34 -5.40
N PRO A 301 -10.07 9.33 -5.53
CA PRO A 301 -11.03 9.28 -6.62
C PRO A 301 -12.09 10.38 -6.47
N PRO A 302 -12.80 10.78 -7.55
CA PRO A 302 -13.95 11.68 -7.43
C PRO A 302 -14.96 11.17 -6.40
N ILE A 303 -15.43 12.05 -5.52
CA ILE A 303 -16.26 11.71 -4.37
C ILE A 303 -17.65 12.31 -4.57
N TYR A 304 -18.70 11.49 -4.44
CA TYR A 304 -20.09 11.91 -4.50
C TYR A 304 -20.86 11.44 -3.27
N LEU A 305 -21.86 12.22 -2.87
CA LEU A 305 -22.67 11.96 -1.68
C LEU A 305 -24.11 11.57 -2.04
N GLU A 306 -24.56 10.37 -1.62
CA GLU A 306 -25.97 9.97 -1.74
C GLU A 306 -26.53 9.56 -0.38
N LYS A 307 -27.11 10.54 0.32
CA LYS A 307 -27.57 10.40 1.71
C LYS A 307 -28.60 9.31 1.94
N ASP A 308 -29.40 8.98 0.92
CA ASP A 308 -30.45 7.98 1.03
C ASP A 308 -29.99 6.56 0.66
N ARG A 309 -28.82 6.44 0.02
CA ARG A 309 -28.29 5.13 -0.39
C ARG A 309 -27.84 4.34 0.83
N ASP A 310 -28.34 3.11 0.96
CA ASP A 310 -27.93 2.17 2.00
C ASP A 310 -26.59 1.49 1.70
N ALA A 311 -25.53 2.30 1.63
CA ALA A 311 -24.16 1.87 1.40
C ALA A 311 -23.19 2.60 2.34
N GLY A 312 -21.97 2.07 2.47
CA GLY A 312 -20.83 2.79 3.03
C GLY A 312 -20.10 3.56 1.94
N TYR A 313 -18.79 3.36 1.84
CA TYR A 313 -18.05 3.70 0.63
C TYR A 313 -18.35 2.66 -0.47
N GLN A 314 -18.63 3.12 -1.68
CA GLN A 314 -18.94 2.24 -2.81
C GLN A 314 -18.17 2.67 -4.06
N HIS A 315 -17.55 1.72 -4.75
CA HIS A 315 -16.95 1.92 -6.07
C HIS A 315 -18.05 1.97 -7.12
N ILE A 316 -18.07 3.03 -7.94
CA ILE A 316 -18.97 3.16 -9.07
C ILE A 316 -18.14 3.10 -10.36
N PRO A 317 -18.43 2.16 -11.28
CA PRO A 317 -17.78 2.13 -12.58
C PRO A 317 -18.00 3.44 -13.34
N GLY A 318 -16.91 4.08 -13.74
CA GLY A 318 -16.88 5.33 -14.47
C GLY A 318 -15.55 5.50 -15.19
N ILE A 319 -15.40 6.57 -15.95
CA ILE A 319 -14.13 6.95 -16.59
C ILE A 319 -13.86 8.42 -16.21
N PRO A 320 -13.03 8.69 -15.18
CA PRO A 320 -12.45 7.71 -14.24
C PRO A 320 -13.49 7.09 -13.29
N PRO A 321 -13.19 5.96 -12.61
CA PRO A 321 -14.04 5.44 -11.54
C PRO A 321 -14.21 6.43 -10.40
N LEU A 322 -15.34 6.35 -9.69
CA LEU A 322 -15.67 7.28 -8.61
C LEU A 322 -16.08 6.56 -7.33
N SER A 323 -15.93 7.25 -6.20
CA SER A 323 -16.40 6.81 -4.89
C SER A 323 -17.70 7.49 -4.53
N LEU A 324 -18.67 6.70 -4.11
CA LEU A 324 -19.96 7.17 -3.63
C LEU A 324 -20.07 6.88 -2.15
N LEU A 325 -20.42 7.89 -1.35
CA LEU A 325 -20.62 7.81 0.09
C LEU A 325 -22.12 7.72 0.37
N GLY A 326 -22.55 6.56 0.88
CA GLY A 326 -23.91 6.31 1.34
C GLY A 326 -24.07 6.52 2.84
N LYS A 327 -25.32 6.38 3.33
CA LYS A 327 -25.70 6.71 4.72
C LYS A 327 -24.89 6.01 5.82
N ARG A 328 -24.33 4.81 5.57
CA ARG A 328 -23.64 3.99 6.57
C ARG A 328 -22.28 4.55 7.02
N VAL A 329 -21.74 5.54 6.30
CA VAL A 329 -20.50 6.26 6.64
C VAL A 329 -20.75 7.75 6.93
N LEU A 330 -22.01 8.21 6.93
CA LEU A 330 -22.36 9.60 7.25
C LEU A 330 -22.69 9.83 8.72
N SER A 331 -22.98 8.76 9.46
CA SER A 331 -23.33 8.82 10.87
C SER A 331 -23.01 7.50 11.58
N GLY A 332 -22.90 7.53 12.91
CA GLY A 332 -22.74 6.32 13.72
C GLY A 332 -21.39 5.61 13.61
N ARG A 333 -20.38 6.27 13.01
CA ARG A 333 -19.01 5.77 12.91
C ARG A 333 -18.05 6.65 13.68
N SER A 334 -17.17 6.03 14.45
CA SER A 334 -16.01 6.71 15.02
C SER A 334 -14.98 7.06 13.94
N GLN A 335 -14.03 7.94 14.27
CA GLN A 335 -12.95 8.32 13.35
C GLN A 335 -12.08 7.12 12.95
N LEU A 336 -11.77 6.21 13.89
CA LEU A 336 -10.97 5.02 13.62
C LEU A 336 -11.70 4.04 12.69
N GLU A 337 -13.02 3.89 12.86
CA GLU A 337 -13.83 3.06 11.96
C GLU A 337 -13.89 3.67 10.54
N LEU A 338 -14.04 4.99 10.43
CA LEU A 338 -14.02 5.68 9.14
C LEU A 338 -12.64 5.56 8.47
N ALA A 339 -11.55 5.67 9.22
CA ALA A 339 -10.19 5.45 8.72
C ALA A 339 -10.01 4.03 8.16
N PHE A 340 -10.43 3.02 8.91
CA PHE A 340 -10.37 1.62 8.47
C PHE A 340 -11.19 1.39 7.20
N ASP A 341 -12.46 1.81 7.20
CA ASP A 341 -13.39 1.62 6.08
C ASP A 341 -12.89 2.37 4.82
N ALA A 342 -12.38 3.59 4.98
CA ALA A 342 -11.85 4.41 3.89
C ALA A 342 -10.58 3.81 3.26
N ALA A 343 -9.61 3.41 4.07
CA ALA A 343 -8.36 2.82 3.59
C ALA A 343 -8.59 1.46 2.92
N ARG A 344 -9.45 0.62 3.49
CA ARG A 344 -9.86 -0.64 2.85
C ARG A 344 -10.53 -0.38 1.50
N HIS A 345 -11.45 0.59 1.43
CA HIS A 345 -12.11 0.98 0.18
C HIS A 345 -11.11 1.49 -0.88
N LEU A 346 -10.17 2.34 -0.48
CA LEU A 346 -9.17 2.89 -1.38
C LEU A 346 -8.16 1.87 -1.89
N SER A 347 -7.82 0.85 -1.08
CA SER A 347 -6.88 -0.19 -1.49
C SER A 347 -7.28 -0.84 -2.83
N TRP A 348 -8.60 -0.95 -3.08
CA TRP A 348 -9.14 -1.52 -4.31
C TRP A 348 -8.90 -0.67 -5.56
N TYR A 349 -8.60 0.63 -5.44
CA TYR A 349 -8.31 1.51 -6.60
C TYR A 349 -6.99 1.18 -7.30
N ARG A 350 -6.18 0.31 -6.72
CA ARG A 350 -4.97 -0.24 -7.34
C ARG A 350 -5.30 -1.08 -8.58
N PRO A 351 -4.73 -0.79 -9.77
CA PRO A 351 -5.00 -1.53 -11.00
C PRO A 351 -4.88 -3.03 -10.84
N GLU A 352 -3.92 -3.49 -10.02
CA GLU A 352 -3.65 -4.91 -9.82
C GLU A 352 -4.84 -5.69 -9.26
N ARG A 353 -5.76 -5.03 -8.57
CA ARG A 353 -6.89 -5.67 -7.89
C ARG A 353 -8.25 -5.06 -8.20
N PHE A 354 -8.31 -3.89 -8.84
CA PHE A 354 -9.57 -3.19 -9.09
C PHE A 354 -10.57 -3.99 -9.91
N ILE A 355 -10.12 -4.98 -10.69
CA ILE A 355 -11.01 -5.92 -11.39
C ILE A 355 -12.06 -6.54 -10.46
N ARG A 356 -11.72 -6.73 -9.18
CA ARG A 356 -12.62 -7.25 -8.12
C ARG A 356 -13.79 -6.33 -7.80
N THR A 357 -13.67 -5.03 -8.07
CA THR A 357 -14.78 -4.08 -7.93
C THR A 357 -15.79 -4.21 -9.07
N LEU A 358 -15.37 -4.79 -10.20
CA LEU A 358 -16.19 -4.95 -11.41
C LEU A 358 -16.82 -6.35 -11.52
N PHE A 359 -16.12 -7.36 -10.99
CA PHE A 359 -16.48 -8.78 -11.01
C PHE A 359 -16.15 -9.43 -9.67
N SER A 360 -17.16 -10.02 -9.01
CA SER A 360 -17.01 -10.65 -7.70
C SER A 360 -16.88 -12.18 -7.76
N SER A 361 -17.11 -12.79 -8.94
CA SER A 361 -17.11 -14.23 -9.14
C SER A 361 -15.74 -14.73 -9.60
N VAL A 362 -15.19 -15.76 -8.94
CA VAL A 362 -13.90 -16.36 -9.34
C VAL A 362 -13.93 -16.94 -10.75
N PRO A 363 -14.99 -17.63 -11.20
CA PRO A 363 -15.13 -18.02 -12.61
C PRO A 363 -15.02 -16.86 -13.61
N ASP A 364 -15.58 -15.68 -13.30
CA ASP A 364 -15.46 -14.51 -14.19
C ASP A 364 -14.01 -14.01 -14.23
N LEU A 365 -13.30 -14.06 -13.10
CA LEU A 365 -11.88 -13.70 -13.03
C LEU A 365 -11.01 -14.70 -13.80
N GLU A 366 -11.32 -15.99 -13.76
CA GLU A 366 -10.66 -17.03 -14.56
C GLU A 366 -10.78 -16.74 -16.06
N ASP A 367 -11.99 -16.40 -16.50
CA ASP A 367 -12.25 -16.08 -17.90
C ASP A 367 -11.51 -14.81 -18.36
N LEU A 368 -11.49 -13.78 -17.53
CA LEU A 368 -10.74 -12.53 -17.80
C LEU A 368 -9.22 -12.77 -17.81
N PHE A 369 -8.71 -13.58 -16.89
CA PHE A 369 -7.29 -13.90 -16.80
C PHE A 369 -6.82 -14.69 -18.02
N LEU A 370 -7.56 -15.73 -18.39
CA LEU A 370 -7.27 -16.55 -19.58
C LEU A 370 -7.42 -15.76 -20.88
N ALA A 371 -8.40 -14.84 -20.96
CA ALA A 371 -8.50 -13.90 -22.06
C ALA A 371 -7.25 -13.02 -22.17
N ALA A 372 -6.76 -12.46 -21.06
CA ALA A 372 -5.54 -11.66 -21.04
C ALA A 372 -4.31 -12.46 -21.53
N LEU A 373 -4.15 -13.71 -21.07
CA LEU A 373 -3.06 -14.58 -21.54
C LEU A 373 -3.17 -14.90 -23.04
N THR A 374 -4.39 -15.13 -23.54
CA THR A 374 -4.64 -15.40 -24.97
C THR A 374 -4.31 -14.20 -25.85
N ILE A 375 -4.51 -12.98 -25.34
CA ILE A 375 -4.11 -11.74 -26.03
C ILE A 375 -2.58 -11.64 -26.10
N GLY A 376 -1.88 -11.89 -24.99
CA GLY A 376 -0.42 -11.86 -24.95
C GLY A 376 0.24 -12.98 -25.78
N SER A 377 -0.43 -14.14 -25.89
CA SER A 377 0.04 -15.31 -26.62
C SER A 377 -1.12 -16.10 -27.24
N PRO A 378 -1.40 -15.89 -28.55
CA PRO A 378 -2.46 -16.63 -29.25
C PRO A 378 -2.22 -18.14 -29.32
N THR A 379 -0.98 -18.60 -29.14
CA THR A 379 -0.60 -20.02 -29.16
C THR A 379 -0.65 -20.68 -27.77
N LEU A 380 -1.31 -20.06 -26.79
CA LEU A 380 -1.46 -20.59 -25.44
C LEU A 380 -2.01 -22.04 -25.45
N PRO A 381 -1.30 -23.03 -24.85
CA PRO A 381 -1.71 -24.43 -24.85
C PRO A 381 -2.76 -24.71 -23.76
N ILE A 382 -3.98 -24.23 -23.97
CA ILE A 382 -5.17 -24.55 -23.15
C ILE A 382 -6.17 -25.39 -23.94
N ALA A 383 -7.10 -26.05 -23.25
CA ALA A 383 -8.15 -26.86 -23.86
C ALA A 383 -9.00 -26.03 -24.85
N GLU A 384 -9.42 -26.63 -25.97
CA GLU A 384 -10.17 -25.92 -27.01
C GLU A 384 -11.51 -25.36 -26.51
N GLU A 385 -12.21 -26.08 -25.63
CA GLU A 385 -13.44 -25.59 -24.98
C GLU A 385 -13.18 -24.29 -24.20
N MET A 386 -12.04 -24.22 -23.50
CA MET A 386 -11.62 -23.04 -22.75
C MET A 386 -11.30 -21.88 -23.69
N LYS A 387 -10.57 -22.13 -24.79
CA LYS A 387 -10.28 -21.10 -25.81
C LYS A 387 -11.56 -20.52 -26.39
N GLN A 388 -12.51 -21.36 -26.75
CA GLN A 388 -13.81 -20.93 -27.30
C GLN A 388 -14.58 -20.09 -26.29
N ARG A 389 -14.53 -20.44 -25.00
CA ARG A 389 -15.18 -19.68 -23.91
C ARG A 389 -14.61 -18.27 -23.76
N VAL A 390 -13.29 -18.12 -23.80
CA VAL A 390 -12.61 -16.83 -23.54
C VAL A 390 -12.39 -15.98 -24.80
N ALA A 391 -12.48 -16.56 -26.00
CA ALA A 391 -12.28 -15.85 -27.25
C ALA A 391 -13.19 -14.61 -27.43
N PRO A 392 -14.49 -14.63 -27.08
CA PRO A 392 -15.34 -13.43 -27.14
C PRO A 392 -14.84 -12.31 -26.22
N ILE A 393 -14.33 -12.66 -25.03
CA ILE A 393 -13.79 -11.71 -24.05
C ILE A 393 -12.50 -11.10 -24.59
N ALA A 394 -11.58 -11.94 -25.07
CA ALA A 394 -10.34 -11.47 -25.69
C ALA A 394 -10.61 -10.55 -26.90
N LYS A 395 -11.58 -10.90 -27.75
CA LYS A 395 -12.00 -10.08 -28.91
C LYS A 395 -12.60 -8.73 -28.51
N ALA A 396 -13.22 -8.65 -27.33
CA ALA A 396 -13.75 -7.39 -26.80
C ALA A 396 -12.66 -6.51 -26.18
N ILE A 397 -11.67 -7.11 -25.52
CA ILE A 397 -10.60 -6.39 -24.81
C ILE A 397 -9.48 -5.96 -25.78
N ALA A 398 -9.00 -6.85 -26.64
CA ALA A 398 -7.80 -6.62 -27.45
C ALA A 398 -7.81 -5.34 -28.29
N PRO A 399 -8.92 -4.93 -28.95
CA PRO A 399 -8.95 -3.71 -29.75
C PRO A 399 -8.83 -2.41 -28.95
N VAL A 400 -9.07 -2.47 -27.63
CA VAL A 400 -8.98 -1.33 -26.72
C VAL A 400 -7.55 -1.18 -26.17
N LEU A 401 -6.75 -2.24 -26.20
CA LEU A 401 -5.39 -2.22 -25.71
C LEU A 401 -4.44 -1.57 -26.72
N GLN A 402 -3.50 -0.78 -26.20
CA GLN A 402 -2.38 -0.24 -26.97
C GLN A 402 -1.33 -1.32 -27.27
N ALA A 403 -0.47 -1.08 -28.26
CA ALA A 403 0.56 -2.04 -28.66
C ALA A 403 1.51 -2.37 -27.49
N GLU A 404 1.89 -1.37 -26.71
CA GLU A 404 2.74 -1.49 -25.53
C GLU A 404 2.09 -2.35 -24.44
N GLN A 405 0.76 -2.27 -24.29
CA GLN A 405 0.00 -3.08 -23.34
C GLN A 405 -0.06 -4.54 -23.79
N VAL A 406 -0.24 -4.80 -25.08
CA VAL A 406 -0.20 -6.15 -25.66
C VAL A 406 1.20 -6.76 -25.51
N ASP A 407 2.26 -5.99 -25.77
CA ASP A 407 3.64 -6.42 -25.57
C ASP A 407 3.95 -6.68 -24.09
N ARG A 408 3.42 -5.84 -23.18
CA ARG A 408 3.50 -6.09 -21.73
C ARG A 408 2.79 -7.38 -21.33
N LEU A 409 1.60 -7.67 -21.86
CA LEU A 409 0.91 -8.95 -21.64
C LEU A 409 1.74 -10.13 -22.15
N ARG A 410 2.41 -10.00 -23.30
CA ARG A 410 3.33 -11.04 -23.81
C ARG A 410 4.48 -11.29 -22.83
N GLY A 411 5.11 -10.23 -22.32
CA GLY A 411 6.17 -10.36 -21.31
C GLY A 411 5.70 -11.01 -20.01
N LEU A 412 4.52 -10.60 -19.51
CA LEU A 412 3.92 -11.20 -18.31
C LEU A 412 3.53 -12.67 -18.53
N PHE A 413 3.04 -13.02 -19.72
CA PHE A 413 2.77 -14.41 -20.11
C PHE A 413 4.04 -15.26 -20.08
N LEU A 414 5.15 -14.78 -20.65
CA LEU A 414 6.42 -15.51 -20.63
C LEU A 414 6.89 -15.77 -19.20
N ARG A 415 6.86 -14.73 -18.34
CA ARG A 415 7.16 -14.88 -16.91
C ARG A 415 6.23 -15.85 -16.20
N PHE A 416 4.93 -15.84 -16.54
CA PHE A 416 3.97 -16.77 -15.95
C PHE A 416 4.28 -18.21 -16.30
N VAL A 417 4.72 -18.48 -17.54
CA VAL A 417 5.18 -19.81 -17.96
C VAL A 417 6.47 -20.20 -17.25
N GLU A 418 7.43 -19.28 -17.11
CA GLU A 418 8.68 -19.50 -16.37
C GLU A 418 8.44 -19.83 -14.89
N GLU A 419 7.46 -19.21 -14.26
CA GLU A 419 7.03 -19.46 -12.87
C GLU A 419 6.13 -20.72 -12.73
N GLY A 420 5.99 -21.51 -13.81
CA GLY A 420 5.33 -22.82 -13.80
C GLY A 420 3.89 -22.82 -14.32
N GLY A 421 3.38 -21.69 -14.80
CA GLY A 421 2.10 -21.59 -15.52
C GLY A 421 0.87 -21.90 -14.66
N ARG A 422 0.94 -21.66 -13.35
CA ARG A 422 -0.13 -21.99 -12.40
C ARG A 422 -0.43 -20.80 -11.51
N THR A 423 -1.67 -20.35 -11.52
CA THR A 423 -2.20 -19.44 -10.51
C THR A 423 -3.48 -20.01 -9.92
N ASN A 424 -3.80 -19.64 -8.68
CA ASN A 424 -5.04 -20.00 -8.03
C ASN A 424 -5.83 -18.72 -7.74
N LEU A 425 -6.84 -18.44 -8.57
CA LEU A 425 -7.60 -17.20 -8.49
C LEU A 425 -8.52 -17.13 -7.28
N GLN A 426 -8.95 -18.26 -6.71
CA GLN A 426 -9.65 -18.28 -5.43
C GLN A 426 -8.73 -17.80 -4.31
N ARG A 427 -7.49 -18.33 -4.25
CA ARG A 427 -6.49 -17.94 -3.27
C ARG A 427 -6.06 -16.49 -3.46
N TRP A 428 -5.82 -16.07 -4.70
CA TRP A 428 -5.53 -14.68 -5.05
C TRP A 428 -6.65 -13.73 -4.60
N SER A 429 -7.91 -14.12 -4.86
CA SER A 429 -9.08 -13.35 -4.43
C SER A 429 -9.12 -13.18 -2.91
N SER A 430 -9.01 -14.27 -2.15
CA SER A 430 -8.97 -14.19 -0.68
C SER A 430 -7.73 -13.42 -0.17
N GLY A 431 -6.60 -13.51 -0.88
CA GLY A 431 -5.40 -12.72 -0.61
C GLY A 431 -5.65 -11.21 -0.76
N ALA A 432 -6.33 -10.80 -1.83
CA ALA A 432 -6.67 -9.40 -2.05
C ALA A 432 -7.61 -8.84 -0.97
N ASP A 433 -8.54 -9.65 -0.45
CA ASP A 433 -9.41 -9.27 0.67
C ASP A 433 -8.61 -9.05 1.97
N LYS A 434 -7.65 -9.94 2.25
CA LYS A 434 -6.70 -9.78 3.37
C LYS A 434 -5.84 -8.54 3.22
N THR A 435 -5.29 -8.29 2.03
CA THR A 435 -4.53 -7.05 1.77
C THR A 435 -5.38 -5.80 2.00
N ALA A 436 -6.64 -5.80 1.57
CA ALA A 436 -7.54 -4.67 1.78
C ALA A 436 -7.83 -4.46 3.28
N ALA A 437 -8.02 -5.54 4.05
CA ALA A 437 -8.15 -5.46 5.51
C ALA A 437 -6.86 -4.94 6.17
N ARG A 438 -5.68 -5.39 5.74
CA ARG A 438 -4.38 -4.91 6.23
C ARG A 438 -4.20 -3.41 5.95
N ALA A 439 -4.54 -2.94 4.75
CA ALA A 439 -4.53 -1.51 4.43
C ALA A 439 -5.44 -0.70 5.37
N GLY A 440 -6.64 -1.22 5.66
CA GLY A 440 -7.56 -0.67 6.66
C GLY A 440 -6.90 -0.56 8.05
N PHE A 441 -6.30 -1.66 8.52
CA PHE A 441 -5.65 -1.71 9.83
C PHE A 441 -4.43 -0.80 9.94
N VAL A 442 -3.57 -0.76 8.91
CA VAL A 442 -2.39 0.11 8.89
C VAL A 442 -2.78 1.58 9.06
N VAL A 443 -3.85 2.02 8.40
CA VAL A 443 -4.29 3.43 8.43
C VAL A 443 -5.06 3.77 9.71
N CYS A 444 -5.87 2.87 10.26
CA CYS A 444 -6.52 3.15 11.54
C CYS A 444 -5.58 2.95 12.74
N ALA A 445 -4.52 2.14 12.58
CA ALA A 445 -3.52 1.78 13.61
C ALA A 445 -4.10 1.26 14.94
N ASP A 446 -5.33 0.74 14.92
CA ASP A 446 -6.03 0.20 16.08
C ASP A 446 -6.63 -1.17 15.76
N LEU A 447 -6.00 -2.22 16.28
CA LEU A 447 -6.38 -3.60 15.97
C LEU A 447 -7.77 -3.93 16.52
N SER A 448 -8.15 -3.37 17.67
CA SER A 448 -9.47 -3.60 18.26
C SER A 448 -10.59 -3.09 17.36
N THR A 449 -10.43 -1.88 16.81
CA THR A 449 -11.35 -1.28 15.85
C THR A 449 -11.41 -2.11 14.57
N ALA A 450 -10.25 -2.46 14.01
CA ALA A 450 -10.18 -3.26 12.79
C ALA A 450 -10.88 -4.63 12.95
N LEU A 451 -10.61 -5.34 14.04
CA LEU A 451 -11.25 -6.61 14.36
C LEU A 451 -12.75 -6.46 14.58
N GLY A 452 -13.19 -5.41 15.28
CA GLY A 452 -14.62 -5.14 15.49
C GLY A 452 -15.37 -4.86 14.17
N ARG A 453 -14.72 -4.19 13.20
CA ARG A 453 -15.29 -3.98 11.87
C ARG A 453 -15.44 -5.30 11.10
N LEU A 454 -14.42 -6.16 11.14
CA LEU A 454 -14.42 -7.45 10.45
C LEU A 454 -15.33 -8.50 11.11
N GLU A 455 -15.49 -8.46 12.44
CA GLU A 455 -16.38 -9.35 13.17
C GLU A 455 -17.84 -9.22 12.72
N ALA A 456 -18.26 -8.01 12.34
CA ALA A 456 -19.60 -7.78 11.79
C ALA A 456 -19.81 -8.41 10.39
N GLU A 457 -18.73 -8.76 9.69
CA GLU A 457 -18.77 -9.35 8.34
C GLU A 457 -18.63 -10.88 8.36
N GLU A 458 -17.65 -11.39 9.12
CA GLU A 458 -17.25 -12.80 9.10
C GLU A 458 -17.47 -13.51 10.45
N GLY A 459 -17.91 -12.80 11.48
CA GLY A 459 -17.96 -13.28 12.85
C GLY A 459 -16.61 -13.17 13.57
N LYS A 460 -16.63 -13.47 14.88
CA LYS A 460 -15.46 -13.33 15.75
C LYS A 460 -14.33 -14.24 15.27
N LEU A 461 -13.15 -13.64 15.02
CA LEU A 461 -11.96 -14.35 14.51
C LEU A 461 -12.23 -15.12 13.21
N GLY A 462 -13.00 -14.50 12.29
CA GLY A 462 -13.03 -14.88 10.88
C GLY A 462 -11.65 -14.84 10.22
N ASP A 463 -11.58 -15.25 8.96
CA ASP A 463 -10.30 -15.42 8.25
C ASP A 463 -9.54 -14.09 8.11
N LEU A 464 -10.23 -12.97 7.88
CA LEU A 464 -9.62 -11.64 7.85
C LEU A 464 -9.10 -11.23 9.23
N GLY A 465 -9.87 -11.51 10.29
CA GLY A 465 -9.47 -11.17 11.66
C GLY A 465 -8.23 -11.95 12.12
N LYS A 466 -8.16 -13.25 11.79
CA LYS A 466 -6.97 -14.08 12.05
C LYS A 466 -5.75 -13.58 11.29
N ASP A 467 -5.92 -13.20 10.03
CA ASP A 467 -4.82 -12.60 9.26
C ASP A 467 -4.32 -11.30 9.89
N LEU A 468 -5.22 -10.40 10.30
CA LEU A 468 -4.83 -9.15 10.95
C LEU A 468 -4.07 -9.36 12.26
N ILE A 469 -4.45 -10.34 13.08
CA ILE A 469 -3.70 -10.67 14.30
C ILE A 469 -2.28 -11.11 13.94
N ALA A 470 -2.12 -12.03 12.99
CA ALA A 470 -0.79 -12.47 12.56
C ALA A 470 0.03 -11.35 11.93
N TYR A 471 -0.60 -10.48 11.14
CA TYR A 471 0.04 -9.34 10.49
C TYR A 471 0.44 -8.25 11.50
N SER A 472 -0.37 -7.99 12.52
CA SER A 472 -0.10 -6.96 13.54
C SER A 472 1.19 -7.16 14.33
N VAL A 473 1.77 -8.35 14.27
CA VAL A 473 3.04 -8.70 14.93
C VAL A 473 4.09 -9.21 13.95
N SER A 474 3.91 -9.00 12.64
CA SER A 474 4.89 -9.39 11.63
C SER A 474 6.01 -8.37 11.50
N SER A 475 7.20 -8.84 11.09
CA SER A 475 8.33 -7.97 10.78
C SER A 475 7.97 -6.93 9.71
N ASP A 476 7.17 -7.30 8.71
CA ASP A 476 6.67 -6.39 7.67
C ASP A 476 5.91 -5.20 8.26
N TYR A 477 4.95 -5.44 9.16
CA TYR A 477 4.16 -4.38 9.78
C TYR A 477 5.01 -3.54 10.74
N LEU A 478 5.88 -4.14 11.53
CA LEU A 478 6.78 -3.43 12.46
C LEU A 478 7.77 -2.51 11.73
N GLN A 479 8.27 -2.93 10.57
CA GLN A 479 9.09 -2.09 9.70
C GLN A 479 8.26 -0.95 9.09
N LEU A 480 7.05 -1.25 8.62
CA LEU A 480 6.13 -0.25 8.05
C LEU A 480 5.77 0.84 9.07
N ARG A 481 5.50 0.48 10.33
CA ARG A 481 5.28 1.45 11.42
C ARG A 481 6.46 2.40 11.61
N GLY A 482 7.69 1.88 11.46
CA GLY A 482 8.91 2.68 11.46
C GLY A 482 8.95 3.69 10.33
N ARG A 483 8.68 3.23 9.09
CA ARG A 483 8.62 4.09 7.89
C ARG A 483 7.54 5.17 7.98
N LEU A 484 6.38 4.84 8.54
CA LEU A 484 5.29 5.80 8.77
C LEU A 484 5.58 6.79 9.90
N GLY A 485 6.60 6.51 10.73
CA GLY A 485 6.96 7.35 11.88
C GLY A 485 5.98 7.26 13.05
N ILE A 486 5.31 6.12 13.21
CA ILE A 486 4.25 5.89 14.22
C ILE A 486 4.63 4.89 15.32
N ARG A 487 5.91 4.55 15.43
CA ARG A 487 6.40 3.63 16.47
C ARG A 487 6.16 4.18 17.88
N VAL A 488 5.87 3.29 18.81
CA VAL A 488 5.86 3.58 20.24
C VAL A 488 7.28 3.47 20.79
N GLY A 489 7.71 4.46 21.59
CA GLY A 489 9.06 4.55 22.15
C GLY A 489 9.80 5.76 21.60
#